data_AF-A0AAD4GNV6-F1
#
_entry.id   AF-A0AAD4GNV6-F1
#
_cell.length_a   1.000
_cell.length_b   1.000
_cell.length_c   1.000
_cell.angle_alpha   90.00
_cell.angle_beta   90.00
_cell.angle_gamma   90.00
#
_symmetry.space_group_name_H-M   'P 1'
#
loop_
_entity.id
_entity.type
_entity.pdbx_description
1 polymer ?
#
loop_
_entity_poly.entity_id
_entity_poly.type
_entity_poly.pdbx_seq_one_letter_code
_entity_poly.pdbx_strand_id
1 'polypeptide(L)'
;MEHEPVTKEIVSNITITSDVECEPDFDLLKRLDIHKLNKYTRREMIAVPSSDAALPMRQTLNIPLFEKKTPSHEDHLADQQSQDDCLIPRPVAVQVPRPPKNVDASHIDFGVATTLDRLNESVDAFAHWAAYTRTRIFALIEHDDRTPEVQAKADAMGINLYITESNEEYQRRYFSLVSHLGQNMRPQTQWSCIIDDDTFFLSMPALVKALGKYDSNESMYIGGLSESIPQIGAFGLMGFGGAGVFLSRPLLQQISEPEVFEACQNMDFTGDRRISLCVYQHTSTRLTIDHRLHQLDIMGDVSGFFEAGRPPPLSVHHWKSWFHMDMAKVSVVSDLCGDDCLLRQWQFADGYILTNGFSIIKYSNSVDPNDRTMELTWEGQNGAVHESYLHEMGPLRSKDWEKISYLLEESVHVGNFVHQWYVYRNPEKGDEIFELIWRTG
;
A
#
# COMPACT_ATOMS: atom_id res chain seq x y z
N MET A 1 25.49 -50.56 18.89
CA MET A 1 24.22 -49.94 19.28
C MET A 1 24.51 -48.99 20.41
N GLU A 2 24.95 -47.79 20.07
CA GLU A 2 24.97 -46.65 20.99
C GLU A 2 23.78 -45.79 20.58
N HIS A 3 22.85 -45.59 21.51
CA HIS A 3 21.73 -44.68 21.35
C HIS A 3 22.23 -43.26 21.62
N GLU A 4 22.31 -42.44 20.57
CA GLU A 4 22.39 -40.99 20.71
C GLU A 4 21.12 -40.45 21.39
N PRO A 5 21.24 -39.52 22.34
CA PRO A 5 20.09 -38.80 22.85
C PRO A 5 19.72 -37.71 21.83
N VAL A 6 18.49 -37.81 21.33
CA VAL A 6 17.82 -36.76 20.54
C VAL A 6 17.85 -35.47 21.35
N THR A 7 18.64 -34.50 20.90
CA THR A 7 18.61 -33.12 21.36
C THR A 7 17.22 -32.56 21.08
N LYS A 8 16.41 -32.41 22.13
CA LYS A 8 15.25 -31.53 22.10
C LYS A 8 15.79 -30.10 21.98
N GLU A 9 15.80 -29.56 20.77
CA GLU A 9 15.89 -28.12 20.58
C GLU A 9 14.76 -27.46 21.38
N ILE A 10 15.12 -26.54 22.27
CA ILE A 10 14.19 -25.67 22.97
C ILE A 10 13.73 -24.64 21.93
N VAL A 11 12.76 -25.03 21.10
CA VAL A 11 12.23 -24.17 20.04
C VAL A 11 11.20 -23.23 20.65
N SER A 12 11.67 -22.01 20.95
CA SER A 12 10.94 -20.74 21.17
C SER A 12 10.94 -20.18 22.60
N ASN A 13 11.56 -18.99 22.75
CA ASN A 13 11.50 -18.12 23.93
C ASN A 13 10.15 -17.36 24.04
N ILE A 14 9.06 -17.91 23.50
CA ILE A 14 7.76 -17.23 23.42
C ILE A 14 6.93 -17.59 24.65
N THR A 15 6.49 -16.57 25.38
CA THR A 15 5.63 -16.75 26.56
C THR A 15 4.16 -16.64 26.16
N ILE A 16 3.34 -17.65 26.47
CA ILE A 16 1.89 -17.64 26.24
C ILE A 16 1.19 -17.50 27.60
N THR A 17 0.28 -16.52 27.72
CA THR A 17 -0.52 -16.34 28.94
C THR A 17 -1.70 -17.30 29.00
N SER A 18 -2.32 -17.44 30.17
CA SER A 18 -3.53 -18.26 30.36
C SER A 18 -4.77 -17.75 29.64
N ASP A 19 -4.72 -16.53 29.11
CA ASP A 19 -5.85 -15.88 28.42
C ASP A 19 -5.93 -16.30 26.93
N VAL A 20 -4.97 -17.10 26.45
CA VAL A 20 -4.97 -17.70 25.11
C VAL A 20 -5.68 -19.05 25.17
N GLU A 21 -6.85 -19.14 24.53
CA GLU A 21 -7.76 -20.29 24.64
C GLU A 21 -7.41 -21.46 23.68
N CYS A 22 -6.56 -21.24 22.68
CA CYS A 22 -6.17 -22.25 21.67
C CYS A 22 -4.65 -22.45 21.60
N GLU A 23 -4.21 -23.50 20.90
CA GLU A 23 -2.78 -23.71 20.58
C GLU A 23 -2.35 -22.82 19.38
N PRO A 24 -1.47 -21.82 19.57
CA PRO A 24 -1.04 -20.96 18.47
C PRO A 24 0.08 -21.61 17.64
N ASP A 25 0.18 -21.23 16.36
CA ASP A 25 1.30 -21.60 15.49
C ASP A 25 2.55 -20.80 15.89
N PHE A 26 3.54 -21.48 16.48
CA PHE A 26 4.79 -20.84 16.92
C PHE A 26 5.63 -20.26 15.79
N ASP A 27 5.54 -20.79 14.57
CA ASP A 27 6.28 -20.23 13.44
C ASP A 27 5.61 -18.96 12.92
N LEU A 28 4.28 -18.90 12.95
CA LEU A 28 3.54 -17.65 12.77
C LEU A 28 3.92 -16.62 13.84
N LEU A 29 3.93 -17.00 15.12
CA LEU A 29 4.30 -16.07 16.20
C LEU A 29 5.71 -15.49 16.03
N LYS A 30 6.68 -16.30 15.56
CA LYS A 30 8.03 -15.80 15.22
C LYS A 30 8.00 -14.82 14.05
N ARG A 31 7.26 -15.12 12.98
CA ARG A 31 7.12 -14.21 11.82
C ARG A 31 6.48 -12.89 12.19
N LEU A 32 5.53 -12.91 13.13
CA LEU A 32 4.88 -11.73 13.70
C LEU A 32 5.72 -11.01 14.77
N ASP A 33 6.94 -11.48 15.05
CA ASP A 33 7.82 -10.95 16.11
C ASP A 33 7.13 -10.89 17.50
N ILE A 34 6.44 -11.97 17.87
CA ILE A 34 5.73 -12.08 19.15
C ILE A 34 6.64 -12.75 20.18
N HIS A 35 6.95 -12.05 21.26
CA HIS A 35 7.73 -12.60 22.38
C HIS A 35 6.87 -13.01 23.58
N LYS A 36 5.75 -12.33 23.79
CA LYS A 36 4.77 -12.62 24.84
C LYS A 36 3.38 -12.46 24.27
N LEU A 37 2.65 -13.55 24.11
CA LEU A 37 1.28 -13.56 23.61
C LEU A 37 0.29 -13.51 24.78
N ASN A 38 -0.48 -12.43 24.86
CA ASN A 38 -1.50 -12.23 25.88
C ASN A 38 -2.90 -12.68 25.43
N LYS A 39 -3.21 -12.58 24.14
CA LYS A 39 -4.53 -12.95 23.61
C LYS A 39 -4.44 -13.33 22.14
N TYR A 40 -5.20 -14.33 21.73
CA TYR A 40 -5.40 -14.69 20.33
C TYR A 40 -6.90 -14.80 20.07
N THR A 41 -7.41 -14.10 19.07
CA THR A 41 -8.80 -14.21 18.63
C THR A 41 -8.88 -14.37 17.12
N ARG A 42 -9.76 -15.26 16.65
CA ARG A 42 -10.02 -15.52 15.23
C ARG A 42 -11.46 -15.16 14.90
N ARG A 43 -11.69 -14.62 13.70
CA ARG A 43 -13.05 -14.41 13.20
C ARG A 43 -13.16 -14.54 11.69
N GLU A 44 -14.19 -15.24 11.25
CA GLU A 44 -14.54 -15.33 9.84
C GLU A 44 -15.26 -14.06 9.34
N MET A 45 -14.81 -13.59 8.18
CA MET A 45 -15.40 -12.49 7.42
C MET A 45 -15.87 -13.01 6.05
N ILE A 46 -17.11 -12.72 5.68
CA ILE A 46 -17.71 -13.13 4.41
C ILE A 46 -17.88 -11.88 3.55
N ALA A 47 -17.10 -11.78 2.49
CA ALA A 47 -17.21 -10.72 1.51
C ALA A 47 -18.36 -11.02 0.54
N VAL A 48 -19.47 -10.28 0.66
CA VAL A 48 -20.66 -10.44 -0.18
C VAL A 48 -20.68 -9.32 -1.22
N PRO A 49 -20.53 -9.62 -2.52
CA PRO A 49 -20.58 -8.60 -3.55
C PRO A 49 -21.95 -7.92 -3.62
N SER A 50 -21.96 -6.60 -3.43
CA SER A 50 -23.20 -5.81 -3.49
C SER A 50 -23.74 -5.73 -4.91
N SER A 51 -25.06 -5.59 -5.04
CA SER A 51 -25.71 -5.17 -6.29
C SER A 51 -25.60 -3.67 -6.54
N ASP A 52 -25.32 -2.89 -5.50
CA ASP A 52 -25.12 -1.44 -5.58
C ASP A 52 -23.66 -1.11 -5.91
N ALA A 53 -23.46 -0.29 -6.94
CA ALA A 53 -22.14 0.18 -7.35
C ALA A 53 -21.58 1.30 -6.44
N ALA A 54 -22.41 1.89 -5.56
CA ALA A 54 -22.06 3.07 -4.77
C ALA A 54 -22.01 2.77 -3.26
N LEU A 55 -21.31 1.70 -2.85
CA LEU A 55 -21.10 1.42 -1.42
C LEU A 55 -20.29 2.54 -0.74
N PRO A 56 -20.72 3.01 0.46
CA PRO A 56 -19.96 4.00 1.20
C PRO A 56 -18.60 3.44 1.62
N MET A 57 -17.62 4.32 1.81
CA MET A 57 -16.29 3.93 2.27
C MET A 57 -16.34 3.26 3.65
N ARG A 58 -17.17 3.80 4.55
CA ARG A 58 -17.44 3.25 5.87
C ARG A 58 -18.87 2.73 5.95
N GLN A 59 -19.02 1.49 6.42
CA GLN A 59 -20.32 0.86 6.68
C GLN A 59 -20.47 0.57 8.17
N THR A 60 -21.64 0.82 8.74
CA THR A 60 -21.94 0.52 10.15
C THR A 60 -22.63 -0.83 10.27
N LEU A 61 -22.16 -1.67 11.19
CA LEU A 61 -22.66 -3.00 11.47
C LEU A 61 -23.24 -3.07 12.90
N ASN A 62 -24.44 -3.63 13.04
CA ASN A 62 -25.12 -3.79 14.34
C ASN A 62 -24.66 -5.04 15.11
N ILE A 63 -23.43 -5.50 14.86
CA ILE A 63 -22.82 -6.64 15.50
C ILE A 63 -21.46 -6.22 16.07
N PRO A 64 -21.06 -6.72 17.25
CA PRO A 64 -19.73 -6.44 17.82
C PRO A 64 -18.66 -7.14 16.98
N LEU A 65 -17.43 -6.61 16.91
CA LEU A 65 -16.26 -7.30 16.33
C LEU A 65 -15.69 -8.35 17.30
N PHE A 66 -15.68 -8.03 18.60
CA PHE A 66 -15.25 -8.91 19.69
C PHE A 66 -16.48 -9.45 20.42
N GLU A 67 -17.18 -10.42 19.81
CA GLU A 67 -18.32 -11.09 20.46
C GLU A 67 -17.82 -11.93 21.63
N LYS A 68 -18.37 -11.70 22.83
CA LYS A 68 -18.04 -12.52 24.00
C LYS A 68 -18.62 -13.92 23.80
N LYS A 69 -17.79 -14.95 23.90
CA LYS A 69 -18.28 -16.33 23.99
C LYS A 69 -19.26 -16.42 25.17
N THR A 70 -20.48 -16.82 24.89
CA THR A 70 -21.43 -17.19 25.95
C THR A 70 -21.15 -18.66 26.26
N PRO A 71 -20.90 -19.07 27.51
CA PRO A 71 -20.66 -20.48 27.82
C PRO A 71 -21.84 -21.30 27.33
N SER A 72 -21.61 -22.22 26.39
CA SER A 72 -22.64 -23.17 25.99
C SER A 72 -22.71 -24.25 27.06
N HIS A 73 -23.91 -24.72 27.40
CA HIS A 73 -24.10 -25.76 28.42
C HIS A 73 -23.57 -27.16 28.00
N GLU A 74 -22.96 -27.29 26.81
CA GLU A 74 -22.46 -28.55 26.25
C GLU A 74 -20.92 -28.70 26.28
N ASP A 75 -20.16 -27.66 26.67
CA ASP A 75 -18.68 -27.66 26.65
C ASP A 75 -18.01 -28.44 27.81
N HIS A 76 -18.75 -29.25 28.57
CA HIS A 76 -18.18 -29.99 29.70
C HIS A 76 -17.50 -31.33 29.33
N LEU A 77 -17.33 -31.64 28.05
CA LEU A 77 -16.76 -32.92 27.60
C LEU A 77 -15.85 -32.78 26.36
N ALA A 78 -14.79 -31.98 26.42
CA ALA A 78 -13.64 -32.12 25.53
C ALA A 78 -12.36 -31.61 26.21
N ASP A 79 -11.50 -32.53 26.67
CA ASP A 79 -10.24 -32.27 27.37
C ASP A 79 -9.06 -32.09 26.37
N GLN A 80 -9.33 -31.50 25.20
CA GLN A 80 -8.33 -31.20 24.16
C GLN A 80 -8.65 -29.81 23.60
N GLN A 81 -7.76 -28.84 23.86
CA GLN A 81 -7.85 -27.51 23.23
C GLN A 81 -7.82 -27.70 21.70
N SER A 82 -8.90 -27.34 21.03
CA SER A 82 -8.99 -27.34 19.57
C SER A 82 -8.41 -26.04 19.03
N GLN A 83 -7.91 -26.04 17.78
CA GLN A 83 -7.61 -24.79 17.07
C GLN A 83 -8.84 -23.86 16.95
N ASP A 84 -10.05 -24.42 17.09
CA ASP A 84 -11.33 -23.70 17.06
C ASP A 84 -11.60 -22.90 18.34
N ASP A 85 -10.82 -23.11 19.41
CA ASP A 85 -11.06 -22.42 20.69
C ASP A 85 -10.68 -20.93 20.64
N CYS A 86 -10.00 -20.44 19.62
CA CYS A 86 -9.83 -18.99 19.43
C CYS A 86 -10.88 -18.39 18.48
N LEU A 87 -11.73 -19.20 17.85
CA LEU A 87 -12.70 -18.77 16.85
C LEU A 87 -13.97 -18.20 17.48
N ILE A 88 -14.35 -16.99 17.05
CA ILE A 88 -15.68 -16.45 17.30
C ILE A 88 -16.68 -17.20 16.40
N PRO A 89 -17.66 -17.95 16.95
CA PRO A 89 -18.46 -18.89 16.17
C PRO A 89 -19.32 -18.27 15.06
N ARG A 90 -19.68 -16.99 15.18
CA ARG A 90 -20.55 -16.31 14.23
C ARG A 90 -19.73 -15.50 13.21
N PRO A 91 -19.72 -15.91 11.93
CA PRO A 91 -19.07 -15.15 10.88
C PRO A 91 -19.78 -13.82 10.66
N VAL A 92 -19.04 -12.86 10.10
CA VAL A 92 -19.56 -11.53 9.75
C VAL A 92 -19.67 -11.41 8.24
N ALA A 93 -20.88 -11.25 7.73
CA ALA A 93 -21.09 -10.89 6.34
C ALA A 93 -21.00 -9.37 6.15
N VAL A 94 -20.14 -8.92 5.24
CA VAL A 94 -20.00 -7.52 4.86
C VAL A 94 -20.26 -7.33 3.37
N GLN A 95 -20.85 -6.20 3.00
CA GLN A 95 -21.02 -5.85 1.60
C GLN A 95 -19.71 -5.29 1.06
N VAL A 96 -19.23 -5.84 -0.06
CA VAL A 96 -18.06 -5.37 -0.79
C VAL A 96 -18.46 -4.96 -2.21
N PRO A 97 -17.73 -4.03 -2.85
CA PRO A 97 -17.93 -3.75 -4.27
C PRO A 97 -17.71 -5.01 -5.11
N ARG A 98 -18.28 -5.03 -6.32
CA ARG A 98 -17.94 -6.09 -7.26
C ARG A 98 -16.53 -5.86 -7.78
N PRO A 99 -15.64 -6.86 -7.71
CA PRO A 99 -14.30 -6.74 -8.27
C PRO A 99 -14.40 -6.29 -9.74
N PRO A 100 -13.69 -5.24 -10.15
CA PRO A 100 -13.58 -4.91 -11.56
C PRO A 100 -12.94 -6.08 -12.32
N LYS A 101 -13.32 -6.27 -13.58
CA LYS A 101 -12.61 -7.22 -14.45
C LYS A 101 -11.18 -6.72 -14.66
N ASN A 102 -10.25 -7.64 -14.93
CA ASN A 102 -8.88 -7.34 -15.37
C ASN A 102 -8.87 -6.19 -16.38
N VAL A 103 -8.01 -5.21 -16.15
CA VAL A 103 -7.91 -4.01 -16.98
C VAL A 103 -6.75 -4.13 -17.98
N ASP A 104 -6.92 -3.52 -19.14
CA ASP A 104 -5.85 -3.32 -20.12
C ASP A 104 -5.11 -1.99 -19.85
N ALA A 105 -3.90 -2.09 -19.29
CA ALA A 105 -3.00 -0.96 -19.05
C ALA A 105 -1.87 -0.88 -20.08
N SER A 106 -1.98 -1.53 -21.25
CA SER A 106 -0.93 -1.53 -22.29
C SER A 106 -0.65 -0.17 -22.93
N HIS A 107 -1.49 0.83 -22.66
CA HIS A 107 -1.32 2.22 -23.07
C HIS A 107 -0.51 3.06 -22.07
N ILE A 108 -0.07 2.45 -20.96
CA ILE A 108 0.76 3.07 -19.92
C ILE A 108 2.08 2.29 -19.84
N ASP A 109 3.20 2.99 -19.88
CA ASP A 109 4.53 2.46 -19.58
C ASP A 109 5.10 3.18 -18.34
N PHE A 110 5.69 2.43 -17.41
CA PHE A 110 6.31 2.96 -16.20
C PHE A 110 7.83 2.94 -16.30
N GLY A 111 8.50 3.94 -15.75
CA GLY A 111 9.94 4.01 -15.61
C GLY A 111 10.33 4.19 -14.15
N VAL A 112 11.32 3.42 -13.69
CA VAL A 112 11.86 3.49 -12.34
C VAL A 112 13.39 3.46 -12.41
N ALA A 113 14.06 4.33 -11.66
CA ALA A 113 15.51 4.31 -11.53
C ALA A 113 15.85 3.98 -10.07
N THR A 114 16.64 2.92 -9.85
CA THR A 114 16.87 2.39 -8.49
C THR A 114 18.13 1.51 -8.45
N THR A 115 18.37 0.85 -7.32
CA THR A 115 19.33 -0.24 -7.15
C THR A 115 18.64 -1.59 -7.31
N LEU A 116 19.38 -2.66 -7.60
CA LEU A 116 18.78 -3.98 -7.78
C LEU A 116 18.09 -4.48 -6.49
N ASP A 117 18.70 -4.25 -5.32
CA ASP A 117 18.15 -4.69 -4.03
C ASP A 117 16.78 -4.01 -3.76
N ARG A 118 16.70 -2.69 -3.96
CA ARG A 118 15.44 -1.95 -3.79
C ARG A 118 14.41 -2.37 -4.84
N LEU A 119 14.81 -2.62 -6.09
CA LEU A 119 13.90 -3.14 -7.10
C LEU A 119 13.32 -4.49 -6.67
N ASN A 120 14.16 -5.40 -6.17
CA ASN A 120 13.76 -6.74 -5.74
C ASN A 120 12.73 -6.71 -4.59
N GLU A 121 12.90 -5.79 -3.63
CA GLU A 121 11.94 -5.53 -2.55
C GLU A 121 10.59 -5.02 -3.09
N SER A 122 10.60 -4.26 -4.18
CA SER A 122 9.38 -3.66 -4.76
C SER A 122 8.59 -4.62 -5.64
N VAL A 123 9.19 -5.71 -6.14
CA VAL A 123 8.54 -6.62 -7.10
C VAL A 123 7.22 -7.18 -6.55
N ASP A 124 7.16 -7.50 -5.26
CA ASP A 124 5.94 -8.06 -4.66
C ASP A 124 4.81 -7.03 -4.61
N ALA A 125 5.13 -5.78 -4.29
CA ALA A 125 4.19 -4.68 -4.31
C ALA A 125 3.80 -4.28 -5.76
N PHE A 126 4.72 -4.38 -6.72
CA PHE A 126 4.44 -4.17 -8.14
C PHE A 126 3.50 -5.23 -8.71
N ALA A 127 3.55 -6.47 -8.21
CA ALA A 127 2.66 -7.52 -8.66
C ALA A 127 1.19 -7.14 -8.49
N HIS A 128 0.82 -6.50 -7.37
CA HIS A 128 -0.55 -6.04 -7.11
C HIS A 128 -1.12 -5.19 -8.26
N TRP A 129 -0.36 -4.19 -8.73
CA TRP A 129 -0.88 -3.22 -9.69
C TRP A 129 -0.43 -3.45 -11.14
N ALA A 130 0.66 -4.18 -11.37
CA ALA A 130 1.23 -4.38 -12.70
C ALA A 130 0.93 -5.77 -13.29
N ALA A 131 0.81 -6.81 -12.45
CA ALA A 131 0.72 -8.19 -12.93
C ALA A 131 -0.48 -8.40 -13.86
N TYR A 132 -0.24 -9.05 -15.00
CA TYR A 132 -1.27 -9.40 -15.99
C TYR A 132 -2.10 -8.23 -16.55
N THR A 133 -1.69 -6.98 -16.33
CA THR A 133 -2.39 -5.77 -16.84
C THR A 133 -1.91 -5.33 -18.22
N ARG A 134 -0.83 -5.95 -18.74
CA ARG A 134 -0.13 -5.59 -19.99
C ARG A 134 0.59 -4.23 -19.99
N THR A 135 0.63 -3.52 -18.87
CA THR A 135 1.60 -2.43 -18.68
C THR A 135 3.03 -2.97 -18.71
N ARG A 136 4.02 -2.09 -18.87
CA ARG A 136 5.45 -2.43 -18.77
C ARG A 136 6.12 -1.54 -17.74
N ILE A 137 7.11 -2.10 -17.05
CA ILE A 137 7.99 -1.36 -16.15
C ILE A 137 9.41 -1.42 -16.72
N PHE A 138 10.01 -0.26 -16.98
CA PHE A 138 11.41 -0.12 -17.38
C PHE A 138 12.23 0.31 -16.17
N ALA A 139 13.08 -0.58 -15.70
CA ALA A 139 13.97 -0.32 -14.56
C ALA A 139 15.37 0.04 -15.06
N LEU A 140 15.83 1.24 -14.73
CA LEU A 140 17.23 1.66 -14.92
C LEU A 140 18.00 1.46 -13.62
N ILE A 141 18.94 0.53 -13.60
CA ILE A 141 19.72 0.18 -12.42
C ILE A 141 21.22 0.35 -12.65
N GLU A 142 22.00 0.29 -11.58
CA GLU A 142 23.44 0.08 -11.67
C GLU A 142 23.75 -1.38 -12.04
N HIS A 143 24.95 -1.63 -12.52
CA HIS A 143 25.36 -2.97 -12.91
C HIS A 143 25.31 -3.95 -11.73
N ASP A 144 24.64 -5.08 -11.91
CA ASP A 144 24.51 -6.13 -10.89
C ASP A 144 24.26 -7.51 -11.53
N ASP A 145 25.14 -8.47 -11.21
CA ASP A 145 25.11 -9.83 -11.75
C ASP A 145 23.83 -10.62 -11.39
N ARG A 146 23.07 -10.19 -10.38
CA ARG A 146 21.83 -10.86 -9.91
C ARG A 146 20.58 -10.40 -10.68
N THR A 147 20.72 -9.52 -11.67
CA THR A 147 19.62 -9.06 -12.53
C THR A 147 18.72 -10.20 -13.06
N PRO A 148 19.26 -11.36 -13.53
CA PRO A 148 18.42 -12.48 -13.99
C PRO A 148 17.49 -13.05 -12.92
N GLU A 149 17.85 -12.99 -11.64
CA GLU A 149 17.03 -13.51 -10.53
C GLU A 149 15.80 -12.63 -10.31
N VAL A 150 15.99 -11.31 -10.30
CA VAL A 150 14.90 -10.34 -10.16
C VAL A 150 13.98 -10.36 -11.39
N GLN A 151 14.54 -10.52 -12.58
CA GLN A 151 13.76 -10.70 -13.81
C GLN A 151 12.91 -11.98 -13.74
N ALA A 152 13.50 -13.11 -13.31
CA ALA A 152 12.77 -14.37 -13.17
C ALA A 152 11.65 -14.28 -12.11
N LYS A 153 11.88 -13.57 -11.00
CA LYS A 153 10.84 -13.27 -10.00
C LYS A 153 9.68 -12.49 -10.62
N ALA A 154 9.97 -11.39 -11.33
CA ALA A 154 8.95 -10.57 -11.98
C ALA A 154 8.15 -11.35 -13.04
N ASP A 155 8.84 -12.15 -13.86
CA ASP A 155 8.22 -13.00 -14.88
C ASP A 155 7.26 -14.04 -14.25
N ALA A 156 7.68 -14.69 -13.15
CA ALA A 156 6.86 -15.65 -12.42
C ALA A 156 5.60 -15.01 -11.81
N MET A 157 5.64 -13.71 -11.51
CA MET A 157 4.51 -12.94 -11.01
C MET A 157 3.67 -12.30 -12.13
N GLY A 158 4.03 -12.47 -13.40
CA GLY A 158 3.29 -11.92 -14.54
C GLY A 158 3.49 -10.41 -14.76
N ILE A 159 4.59 -9.86 -14.26
CA ILE A 159 4.98 -8.45 -14.42
C ILE A 159 5.85 -8.33 -15.68
N ASN A 160 5.51 -7.42 -16.60
CA ASN A 160 6.38 -7.12 -17.75
C ASN A 160 7.48 -6.14 -17.34
N LEU A 161 8.48 -6.64 -16.59
CA LEU A 161 9.65 -5.88 -16.16
C LEU A 161 10.75 -5.96 -17.22
N TYR A 162 11.41 -4.83 -17.50
CA TYR A 162 12.58 -4.73 -18.38
C TYR A 162 13.69 -4.01 -17.63
N ILE A 163 14.74 -4.73 -17.28
CA ILE A 163 15.89 -4.18 -16.56
C ILE A 163 16.97 -3.75 -17.57
N THR A 164 17.41 -2.50 -17.48
CA THR A 164 18.55 -1.96 -18.24
C THR A 164 19.58 -1.41 -17.27
N GLU A 165 20.81 -1.91 -17.38
CA GLU A 165 21.92 -1.43 -16.56
C GLU A 165 22.52 -0.13 -17.13
N SER A 166 22.91 0.78 -16.25
CA SER A 166 23.51 2.06 -16.57
C SER A 166 24.63 2.41 -15.59
N ASN A 167 25.77 2.84 -16.12
CA ASN A 167 26.90 3.33 -15.33
C ASN A 167 26.76 4.81 -14.94
N GLU A 168 25.64 5.45 -15.28
CA GLU A 168 25.37 6.83 -14.86
C GLU A 168 25.12 6.90 -13.35
N GLU A 169 25.53 8.03 -12.75
CA GLU A 169 25.13 8.37 -11.39
C GLU A 169 23.61 8.48 -11.28
N TYR A 170 23.05 8.15 -10.11
CA TYR A 170 21.62 8.00 -9.89
C TYR A 170 20.79 9.18 -10.42
N GLN A 171 21.18 10.42 -10.14
CA GLN A 171 20.41 11.59 -10.58
C GLN A 171 20.43 11.78 -12.09
N ARG A 172 21.50 11.35 -12.77
CA ARG A 172 21.51 11.32 -14.24
C ARG A 172 20.62 10.19 -14.77
N ARG A 173 20.78 8.99 -14.21
CA ARG A 173 19.98 7.80 -14.53
C ARG A 173 18.48 8.03 -14.38
N TYR A 174 18.05 8.72 -13.33
CA TYR A 174 16.65 9.09 -13.09
C TYR A 174 16.09 9.94 -14.22
N PHE A 175 16.82 10.97 -14.67
CA PHE A 175 16.38 11.80 -15.80
C PHE A 175 16.41 11.04 -17.14
N SER A 176 17.37 10.11 -17.30
CA SER A 176 17.46 9.23 -18.48
C SER A 176 16.22 8.36 -18.69
N LEU A 177 15.35 8.18 -17.68
CA LEU A 177 14.03 7.56 -17.84
C LEU A 177 13.18 8.26 -18.90
N VAL A 178 13.27 9.58 -19.04
CA VAL A 178 12.52 10.35 -20.04
C VAL A 178 12.84 9.83 -21.46
N SER A 179 14.12 9.81 -21.81
CA SER A 179 14.57 9.32 -23.12
C SER A 179 14.35 7.83 -23.27
N HIS A 180 14.59 7.04 -22.22
CA HIS A 180 14.41 5.59 -22.25
C HIS A 180 12.95 5.19 -22.50
N LEU A 181 11.99 5.83 -21.84
CA LEU A 181 10.56 5.63 -22.09
C LEU A 181 10.18 6.11 -23.50
N GLY A 182 10.69 7.27 -23.93
CA GLY A 182 10.47 7.81 -25.28
C GLY A 182 10.91 6.86 -26.39
N GLN A 183 12.09 6.23 -26.25
CA GLN A 183 12.62 5.27 -27.22
C GLN A 183 11.83 3.95 -27.27
N ASN A 184 11.21 3.57 -26.15
CA ASN A 184 10.48 2.31 -26.02
C ASN A 184 8.98 2.41 -26.25
N MET A 185 8.44 3.61 -26.56
CA MET A 185 7.01 3.81 -26.81
C MET A 185 6.49 2.92 -27.94
N ARG A 186 5.35 2.26 -27.70
CA ARG A 186 4.61 1.50 -28.72
C ARG A 186 3.57 2.41 -29.39
N PRO A 187 2.95 1.98 -30.51
CA PRO A 187 1.86 2.74 -31.13
C PRO A 187 0.70 3.05 -30.17
N GLN A 188 0.38 2.15 -29.26
CA GLN A 188 -0.67 2.32 -28.26
C GLN A 188 -0.23 3.04 -26.97
N THR A 189 1.06 3.30 -26.77
CA THR A 189 1.52 4.04 -25.57
C THR A 189 0.99 5.47 -25.63
N GLN A 190 0.16 5.81 -24.65
CA GLN A 190 -0.46 7.13 -24.45
C GLN A 190 0.21 7.89 -23.30
N TRP A 191 0.61 7.15 -22.25
CA TRP A 191 1.19 7.70 -21.04
C TRP A 191 2.52 7.02 -20.72
N SER A 192 3.49 7.82 -20.31
CA SER A 192 4.72 7.35 -19.69
C SER A 192 4.81 7.91 -18.29
N CYS A 193 4.86 7.03 -17.29
CA CYS A 193 4.86 7.39 -15.89
C CYS A 193 6.25 7.17 -15.30
N ILE A 194 6.83 8.21 -14.70
CA ILE A 194 8.05 8.09 -13.90
C ILE A 194 7.64 7.94 -12.44
N ILE A 195 8.18 6.92 -11.78
CA ILE A 195 7.89 6.55 -10.40
C ILE A 195 9.18 6.30 -9.62
N ASP A 196 9.07 6.36 -8.29
CA ASP A 196 10.10 5.84 -7.40
C ASP A 196 9.83 4.34 -7.12
N ASP A 197 10.84 3.61 -6.62
CA ASP A 197 10.69 2.17 -6.39
C ASP A 197 9.72 1.84 -5.25
N ASP A 198 9.40 2.81 -4.38
CA ASP A 198 8.42 2.73 -3.32
C ASP A 198 7.14 3.55 -3.63
N THR A 199 6.86 3.80 -4.91
CA THR A 199 5.52 4.17 -5.38
C THR A 199 4.62 2.93 -5.50
N PHE A 200 3.41 3.01 -4.95
CA PHE A 200 2.42 1.93 -5.01
C PHE A 200 1.08 2.45 -5.52
N PHE A 201 0.53 1.82 -6.56
CA PHE A 201 -0.81 2.13 -7.04
C PHE A 201 -1.84 1.18 -6.41
N LEU A 202 -2.89 1.74 -5.82
CA LEU A 202 -3.88 0.92 -5.11
C LEU A 202 -4.76 0.10 -6.06
N SER A 203 -5.03 0.64 -7.25
CA SER A 203 -5.85 -0.01 -8.25
C SER A 203 -5.48 0.45 -9.66
N MET A 204 -4.99 -0.49 -10.48
CA MET A 204 -4.75 -0.23 -11.89
C MET A 204 -6.04 0.12 -12.65
N PRO A 205 -7.19 -0.55 -12.43
CA PRO A 205 -8.47 -0.11 -12.99
C PRO A 205 -8.83 1.34 -12.64
N ALA A 206 -8.61 1.76 -11.39
CA ALA A 206 -8.87 3.15 -10.98
C ALA A 206 -7.91 4.14 -11.67
N LEU A 207 -6.63 3.76 -11.83
CA LEU A 207 -5.64 4.57 -12.54
C LEU A 207 -5.98 4.72 -14.03
N VAL A 208 -6.30 3.64 -14.73
CA VAL A 208 -6.73 3.67 -16.14
C VAL A 208 -7.97 4.55 -16.30
N LYS A 209 -8.96 4.40 -15.42
CA LYS A 209 -10.16 5.24 -15.42
C LYS A 209 -9.85 6.71 -15.14
N ALA A 210 -8.90 6.99 -14.26
CA ALA A 210 -8.46 8.35 -13.96
C ALA A 210 -7.80 9.01 -15.18
N LEU A 211 -6.88 8.31 -15.83
CA LEU A 211 -6.15 8.80 -16.99
C LEU A 211 -7.06 9.01 -18.20
N GLY A 212 -8.13 8.21 -18.36
CA GLY A 212 -9.14 8.39 -19.40
C GLY A 212 -9.92 9.71 -19.35
N LYS A 213 -9.74 10.53 -18.31
CA LYS A 213 -10.30 11.90 -18.23
C LYS A 213 -9.47 12.94 -18.98
N TYR A 214 -8.22 12.62 -19.29
CA TYR A 214 -7.28 13.55 -19.91
C TYR A 214 -7.09 13.20 -21.39
N ASP A 215 -6.91 14.21 -22.23
CA ASP A 215 -6.62 13.98 -23.65
C ASP A 215 -5.13 13.70 -23.84
N SER A 216 -4.79 12.43 -24.04
CA SER A 216 -3.40 11.99 -24.27
C SER A 216 -2.81 12.43 -25.62
N ASN A 217 -3.61 13.01 -26.53
CA ASN A 217 -3.12 13.58 -27.80
C ASN A 217 -2.62 15.02 -27.65
N GLU A 218 -2.88 15.66 -26.51
CA GLU A 218 -2.34 16.97 -26.15
C GLU A 218 -1.10 16.81 -25.27
N SER A 219 -0.22 17.82 -25.25
CA SER A 219 0.96 17.83 -24.38
C SER A 219 0.55 18.03 -22.92
N MET A 220 0.31 16.93 -22.21
CA MET A 220 -0.09 16.85 -20.80
C MET A 220 1.07 16.41 -19.89
N TYR A 221 1.20 17.10 -18.76
CA TYR A 221 2.07 16.79 -17.63
C TYR A 221 1.19 16.67 -16.38
N ILE A 222 0.97 15.45 -15.87
CA ILE A 222 0.09 15.17 -14.73
C ILE A 222 0.92 14.60 -13.59
N GLY A 223 0.65 15.01 -12.36
CA GLY A 223 1.32 14.47 -11.17
C GLY A 223 0.68 14.94 -9.87
N GLY A 224 1.18 14.41 -8.76
CA GLY A 224 0.85 14.86 -7.40
C GLY A 224 1.80 15.94 -6.91
N LEU A 225 1.32 16.80 -6.01
CA LEU A 225 2.19 17.65 -5.19
C LEU A 225 2.54 16.92 -3.89
N SER A 226 3.59 17.40 -3.21
CA SER A 226 3.79 17.08 -1.79
C SER A 226 2.67 17.66 -0.94
N GLU A 227 2.20 16.92 0.05
CA GLU A 227 1.17 17.38 0.99
C GLU A 227 1.73 18.33 2.04
N SER A 228 3.05 18.52 2.05
CA SER A 228 3.77 19.47 2.89
C SER A 228 4.02 20.78 2.14
N ILE A 229 3.37 21.87 2.57
CA ILE A 229 3.61 23.22 2.00
C ILE A 229 5.09 23.63 2.01
N PRO A 230 5.90 23.38 3.07
CA PRO A 230 7.34 23.63 3.00
C PRO A 230 8.06 22.90 1.88
N GLN A 231 7.69 21.65 1.58
CA GLN A 231 8.27 20.91 0.44
C GLN A 231 7.87 21.55 -0.88
N ILE A 232 6.59 21.92 -1.05
CA ILE A 232 6.15 22.69 -2.22
C ILE A 232 6.94 24.01 -2.33
N GLY A 233 7.18 24.69 -1.21
CA GLY A 233 7.95 25.93 -1.17
C GLY A 233 9.41 25.76 -1.58
N ALA A 234 10.03 24.63 -1.23
CA ALA A 234 11.43 24.33 -1.54
C ALA A 234 11.64 23.92 -3.01
N PHE A 235 10.73 23.11 -3.55
CA PHE A 235 10.88 22.52 -4.89
C PHE A 235 10.07 23.20 -5.99
N GLY A 236 9.02 23.93 -5.61
CA GLY A 236 8.08 24.59 -6.53
C GLY A 236 6.92 23.68 -6.94
N LEU A 237 6.12 24.17 -7.88
CA LEU A 237 5.00 23.40 -8.44
C LEU A 237 5.53 22.42 -9.49
N MET A 238 5.77 21.18 -9.07
CA MET A 238 6.20 20.07 -9.91
C MET A 238 5.41 18.81 -9.57
N GLY A 239 5.28 17.89 -10.52
CA GLY A 239 4.88 16.53 -10.19
C GLY A 239 6.02 15.88 -9.40
N PHE A 240 5.74 15.45 -8.18
CA PHE A 240 6.70 14.71 -7.36
C PHE A 240 6.71 13.25 -7.83
N GLY A 241 7.90 12.69 -8.01
CA GLY A 241 8.16 11.41 -8.68
C GLY A 241 7.54 10.24 -7.96
N GLY A 242 7.66 10.21 -6.63
CA GLY A 242 7.03 9.22 -5.77
C GLY A 242 5.51 9.17 -5.87
N ALA A 243 4.83 10.29 -6.13
CA ALA A 243 3.40 10.32 -6.41
C ALA A 243 3.06 9.74 -7.81
N GLY A 244 4.03 9.68 -8.71
CA GLY A 244 3.87 9.32 -10.11
C GLY A 244 3.75 10.55 -11.02
N VAL A 245 4.66 10.64 -11.99
CA VAL A 245 4.72 11.72 -12.98
C VAL A 245 4.31 11.17 -14.35
N PHE A 246 3.11 11.50 -14.81
CA PHE A 246 2.57 11.06 -16.09
C PHE A 246 2.81 12.10 -17.19
N LEU A 247 3.54 11.68 -18.21
CA LEU A 247 3.84 12.45 -19.40
C LEU A 247 3.07 11.82 -20.58
N SER A 248 2.23 12.62 -21.22
CA SER A 248 1.57 12.22 -22.47
C SER A 248 2.59 11.97 -23.58
N ARG A 249 2.18 11.18 -24.59
CA ARG A 249 3.02 10.89 -25.76
C ARG A 249 3.62 12.14 -26.43
N PRO A 250 2.85 13.19 -26.80
CA PRO A 250 3.43 14.36 -27.48
C PRO A 250 4.45 15.09 -26.61
N LEU A 251 4.16 15.23 -25.31
CA LEU A 251 5.08 15.88 -24.37
C LEU A 251 6.39 15.08 -24.25
N LEU A 252 6.30 13.77 -24.03
CA LEU A 252 7.46 12.91 -23.86
C LEU A 252 8.34 12.95 -25.12
N GLN A 253 7.74 12.90 -26.31
CA GLN A 253 8.47 13.02 -27.57
C GLN A 253 9.26 14.33 -27.65
N GLN A 254 8.62 15.45 -27.31
CA GLN A 254 9.24 16.77 -27.35
C GLN A 254 10.42 16.89 -26.39
N ILE A 255 10.28 16.45 -25.13
CA ILE A 255 11.37 16.55 -24.14
C ILE A 255 12.44 15.47 -24.31
N SER A 256 12.18 14.44 -25.12
CA SER A 256 13.15 13.41 -25.52
C SER A 256 13.93 13.78 -26.78
N GLU A 257 13.62 14.89 -27.44
CA GLU A 257 14.40 15.38 -28.58
C GLU A 257 15.86 15.57 -28.16
N PRO A 258 16.87 15.11 -28.95
CA PRO A 258 18.26 15.08 -28.50
C PRO A 258 18.78 16.41 -27.96
N GLU A 259 18.44 17.53 -28.61
CA GLU A 259 18.87 18.86 -28.17
C GLU A 259 18.22 19.29 -26.84
N VAL A 260 16.94 18.96 -26.64
CA VAL A 260 16.20 19.28 -25.41
C VAL A 260 16.68 18.38 -24.27
N PHE A 261 16.77 17.08 -24.51
CA PHE A 261 17.22 16.10 -23.52
C PHE A 261 18.63 16.44 -23.01
N GLU A 262 19.59 16.70 -23.91
CA GLU A 262 20.96 17.07 -23.52
C GLU A 262 21.01 18.39 -22.74
N ALA A 263 20.22 19.39 -23.13
CA ALA A 263 20.14 20.64 -22.38
C ALA A 263 19.61 20.42 -20.95
N CYS A 264 18.57 19.60 -20.81
CA CYS A 264 17.96 19.29 -19.51
C CYS A 264 18.83 18.39 -18.63
N GLN A 265 19.48 17.39 -19.22
CA GLN A 265 20.36 16.44 -18.53
C GLN A 265 21.57 17.14 -17.87
N ASN A 266 22.01 18.27 -18.44
CA ASN A 266 23.14 19.06 -17.96
C ASN A 266 22.73 20.20 -16.99
N MET A 267 21.48 20.24 -16.53
CA MET A 267 21.04 21.16 -15.48
C MET A 267 21.57 20.75 -14.10
N ASP A 268 21.90 21.74 -13.26
CA ASP A 268 22.34 21.55 -11.86
C ASP A 268 21.21 21.09 -10.90
N PHE A 269 19.99 20.90 -11.40
CA PHE A 269 18.85 20.38 -10.63
C PHE A 269 18.76 18.87 -10.77
N THR A 270 18.17 18.18 -9.79
CA THR A 270 18.13 16.72 -9.70
C THR A 270 16.69 16.17 -9.64
N GLY A 271 16.54 14.85 -9.82
CA GLY A 271 15.25 14.13 -9.74
C GLY A 271 14.11 14.80 -10.53
N ASP A 272 12.94 14.81 -9.90
CA ASP A 272 11.68 15.39 -10.42
C ASP A 272 11.80 16.86 -10.78
N ARG A 273 12.63 17.60 -10.03
CA ARG A 273 12.85 19.01 -10.28
C ARG A 273 13.49 19.23 -11.64
N ARG A 274 14.40 18.34 -12.07
CA ARG A 274 14.97 18.40 -13.42
C ARG A 274 13.91 18.14 -14.49
N ILE A 275 13.04 17.14 -14.29
CA ILE A 275 11.94 16.82 -15.21
C ILE A 275 11.00 18.03 -15.36
N SER A 276 10.55 18.61 -14.24
CA SER A 276 9.64 19.74 -14.26
C SER A 276 10.23 20.97 -14.93
N LEU A 277 11.50 21.31 -14.64
CA LEU A 277 12.17 22.44 -15.29
C LEU A 277 12.37 22.19 -16.78
N CYS A 278 12.69 20.96 -17.19
CA CYS A 278 12.77 20.60 -18.60
C CYS A 278 11.44 20.88 -19.32
N VAL A 279 10.32 20.43 -18.75
CA VAL A 279 8.98 20.70 -19.28
C VAL A 279 8.71 22.21 -19.35
N TYR A 280 8.98 22.96 -18.28
CA TYR A 280 8.63 24.38 -18.22
C TYR A 280 9.50 25.29 -19.08
N GLN A 281 10.77 24.93 -19.29
CA GLN A 281 11.71 25.74 -20.08
C GLN A 281 11.60 25.44 -21.58
N HIS A 282 11.22 24.22 -21.96
CA HIS A 282 11.23 23.80 -23.35
C HIS A 282 9.84 23.58 -23.97
N THR A 283 8.76 23.72 -23.18
CA THR A 283 7.38 23.54 -23.66
C THR A 283 6.41 24.60 -23.10
N SER A 284 5.22 24.70 -23.70
CA SER A 284 4.10 25.48 -23.14
C SER A 284 3.26 24.71 -22.12
N THR A 285 3.55 23.43 -21.88
CA THR A 285 2.81 22.56 -20.96
C THR A 285 3.00 22.99 -19.51
N ARG A 286 1.94 22.83 -18.71
CA ARG A 286 1.93 23.11 -17.27
C ARG A 286 1.45 21.89 -16.51
N LEU A 287 1.88 21.77 -15.25
CA LEU A 287 1.46 20.70 -14.38
C LEU A 287 -0.06 20.74 -14.18
N THR A 288 -0.69 19.60 -14.43
CA THR A 288 -2.06 19.30 -14.04
C THR A 288 -1.99 18.46 -12.77
N ILE A 289 -2.45 19.03 -11.65
CA ILE A 289 -2.39 18.35 -10.35
C ILE A 289 -3.56 17.37 -10.25
N ASP A 290 -3.26 16.09 -10.00
CA ASP A 290 -4.26 15.10 -9.58
C ASP A 290 -4.10 14.82 -8.08
N HIS A 291 -5.01 15.38 -7.28
CA HIS A 291 -5.06 15.28 -5.80
C HIS A 291 -5.26 13.86 -5.24
N ARG A 292 -5.24 12.84 -6.11
CA ARG A 292 -5.28 11.43 -5.71
C ARG A 292 -3.92 10.76 -5.86
N LEU A 293 -2.95 11.43 -6.48
CA LEU A 293 -1.57 10.97 -6.56
C LEU A 293 -0.83 11.57 -5.36
N HIS A 294 -0.40 10.73 -4.43
CA HIS A 294 0.17 11.19 -3.17
C HIS A 294 1.65 10.90 -3.08
N GLN A 295 2.42 11.96 -2.85
CA GLN A 295 3.85 11.87 -2.55
C GLN A 295 4.07 11.38 -1.11
N LEU A 296 3.14 11.73 -0.21
CA LEU A 296 3.18 11.48 1.23
C LEU A 296 4.56 11.77 1.84
N ASP A 297 5.00 13.02 1.74
CA ASP A 297 6.21 13.49 2.44
C ASP A 297 5.94 13.64 3.95
N ILE A 298 5.62 12.52 4.58
CA ILE A 298 5.33 12.33 6.00
C ILE A 298 6.18 11.15 6.50
N MET A 299 6.68 11.24 7.73
CA MET A 299 7.58 10.23 8.30
C MET A 299 6.95 9.56 9.51
N GLY A 300 7.28 8.29 9.71
CA GLY A 300 6.86 7.52 10.87
C GLY A 300 5.40 7.07 10.80
N ASP A 301 4.56 7.56 11.70
CA ASP A 301 3.19 7.10 11.86
C ASP A 301 2.24 7.72 10.83
N VAL A 302 1.88 6.93 9.83
CA VAL A 302 0.96 7.31 8.75
C VAL A 302 -0.47 6.80 8.96
N SER A 303 -0.78 6.25 10.14
CA SER A 303 -2.08 5.61 10.41
C SER A 303 -3.26 6.53 10.17
N GLY A 304 -3.12 7.82 10.50
CA GLY A 304 -4.16 8.80 10.26
C GLY A 304 -4.58 8.89 8.80
N PHE A 305 -3.64 8.79 7.85
CA PHE A 305 -3.94 8.85 6.42
C PHE A 305 -4.80 7.66 5.98
N PHE A 306 -4.36 6.44 6.32
CA PHE A 306 -5.05 5.21 5.93
C PHE A 306 -6.37 4.98 6.70
N GLU A 307 -6.47 5.44 7.95
CA GLU A 307 -7.66 5.27 8.80
C GLU A 307 -8.72 6.36 8.60
N ALA A 308 -8.45 7.37 7.77
CA ALA A 308 -9.35 8.52 7.57
C ALA A 308 -10.70 8.13 6.96
N GLY A 309 -10.85 6.93 6.39
CA GLY A 309 -12.09 6.50 5.73
C GLY A 309 -12.45 7.37 4.52
N ARG A 310 -11.45 7.97 3.88
CA ARG A 310 -11.57 8.78 2.66
C ARG A 310 -11.49 7.87 1.42
N PRO A 311 -11.95 8.33 0.24
CA PRO A 311 -11.72 7.60 -1.01
C PRO A 311 -10.26 7.21 -1.16
N PRO A 312 -9.94 5.99 -1.64
CA PRO A 312 -8.57 5.53 -1.69
C PRO A 312 -7.79 6.36 -2.72
N PRO A 313 -6.53 6.67 -2.44
CA PRO A 313 -5.67 7.35 -3.40
C PRO A 313 -5.43 6.50 -4.65
N LEU A 314 -4.99 7.13 -5.73
CA LEU A 314 -4.47 6.42 -6.91
C LEU A 314 -3.09 5.84 -6.61
N SER A 315 -2.21 6.62 -6.00
CA SER A 315 -0.87 6.21 -5.59
C SER A 315 -0.58 6.63 -4.16
N VAL A 316 0.28 5.86 -3.51
CA VAL A 316 0.95 6.20 -2.27
C VAL A 316 2.44 5.96 -2.41
N HIS A 317 3.18 6.68 -1.59
CA HIS A 317 4.62 6.66 -1.41
C HIS A 317 4.84 7.01 0.07
N HIS A 318 5.94 6.88 0.77
CA HIS A 318 7.21 6.20 0.59
C HIS A 318 7.20 4.91 1.43
N TRP A 319 6.45 3.87 1.02
CA TRP A 319 5.98 2.80 1.93
C TRP A 319 7.06 1.86 2.51
N LYS A 320 8.29 1.93 2.01
CA LYS A 320 9.44 1.17 2.53
C LYS A 320 10.67 2.05 2.77
N SER A 321 10.47 3.35 3.01
CA SER A 321 11.58 4.24 3.35
C SER A 321 11.22 5.26 4.44
N TRP A 322 10.24 6.15 4.23
CA TRP A 322 9.88 7.17 5.24
C TRP A 322 8.89 6.64 6.28
N PHE A 323 8.06 5.68 5.85
CA PHE A 323 7.30 4.81 6.72
C PHE A 323 7.45 3.37 6.20
N HIS A 324 7.08 2.41 7.04
CA HIS A 324 7.19 0.99 6.72
C HIS A 324 5.80 0.38 6.78
N MET A 325 5.26 0.07 5.61
CA MET A 325 3.95 -0.55 5.42
C MET A 325 4.09 -1.51 4.24
N ASP A 326 4.06 -2.82 4.50
CA ASP A 326 4.21 -3.81 3.45
C ASP A 326 2.97 -3.81 2.55
N MET A 327 3.06 -3.06 1.45
CA MET A 327 1.92 -2.84 0.56
C MET A 327 1.48 -4.13 -0.15
N ALA A 328 2.38 -5.11 -0.30
CA ALA A 328 2.03 -6.42 -0.84
C ALA A 328 1.12 -7.18 0.15
N LYS A 329 1.44 -7.17 1.44
CA LYS A 329 0.58 -7.77 2.49
C LYS A 329 -0.75 -7.05 2.63
N VAL A 330 -0.72 -5.72 2.65
CA VAL A 330 -1.91 -4.86 2.72
C VAL A 330 -2.91 -5.22 1.62
N SER A 331 -2.43 -5.50 0.41
CA SER A 331 -3.27 -5.69 -0.76
C SER A 331 -3.75 -7.12 -1.04
N VAL A 332 -3.26 -8.16 -0.33
CA VAL A 332 -3.66 -9.57 -0.57
C VAL A 332 -5.18 -9.78 -0.53
N VAL A 333 -5.91 -9.03 0.31
CA VAL A 333 -7.39 -9.14 0.39
C VAL A 333 -8.09 -8.76 -0.92
N SER A 334 -7.43 -7.99 -1.78
CA SER A 334 -7.92 -7.65 -3.12
C SER A 334 -8.02 -8.85 -4.06
N ASP A 335 -7.25 -9.93 -3.83
CA ASP A 335 -7.39 -11.18 -4.59
C ASP A 335 -8.78 -11.82 -4.39
N LEU A 336 -9.43 -11.51 -3.26
CA LEU A 336 -10.71 -12.07 -2.86
C LEU A 336 -11.89 -11.16 -3.23
N CYS A 337 -11.77 -9.85 -2.99
CA CYS A 337 -12.87 -8.89 -3.15
C CYS A 337 -12.57 -7.71 -4.08
N GLY A 338 -11.44 -7.73 -4.80
CA GLY A 338 -10.99 -6.69 -5.73
C GLY A 338 -10.35 -5.48 -5.05
N ASP A 339 -9.66 -4.65 -5.84
CA ASP A 339 -8.92 -3.48 -5.33
C ASP A 339 -9.80 -2.50 -4.54
N ASP A 340 -11.05 -2.31 -4.97
CA ASP A 340 -12.00 -1.42 -4.30
C ASP A 340 -12.35 -1.89 -2.88
N CYS A 341 -11.96 -3.10 -2.48
CA CYS A 341 -12.12 -3.64 -1.12
C CYS A 341 -11.02 -3.15 -0.16
N LEU A 342 -9.89 -2.69 -0.71
CA LEU A 342 -8.75 -2.20 0.04
C LEU A 342 -9.10 -0.89 0.77
N LEU A 343 -8.67 -0.76 2.02
CA LEU A 343 -8.93 0.39 2.90
C LEU A 343 -10.40 0.70 3.19
N ARG A 344 -11.34 -0.14 2.74
CA ARG A 344 -12.75 0.00 3.13
C ARG A 344 -12.92 -0.23 4.62
N GLN A 345 -13.91 0.47 5.18
CA GLN A 345 -14.13 0.48 6.61
C GLN A 345 -15.45 -0.15 7.03
N TRP A 346 -15.38 -0.92 8.11
CA TRP A 346 -16.55 -1.44 8.82
C TRP A 346 -16.48 -1.04 10.28
N GLN A 347 -17.47 -0.28 10.73
CA GLN A 347 -17.64 0.12 12.13
C GLN A 347 -18.60 -0.85 12.81
N PHE A 348 -18.14 -1.50 13.87
CA PHE A 348 -18.88 -2.50 14.63
C PHE A 348 -19.58 -1.90 15.85
N ALA A 349 -20.57 -2.62 16.37
CA ALA A 349 -21.42 -2.15 17.47
C ALA A 349 -20.68 -1.98 18.81
N ASP A 350 -19.52 -2.62 18.98
CA ASP A 350 -18.64 -2.49 20.14
C ASP A 350 -17.60 -1.36 19.99
N GLY A 351 -17.72 -0.55 18.94
CA GLY A 351 -16.92 0.65 18.71
C GLY A 351 -15.62 0.43 17.96
N TYR A 352 -15.30 -0.81 17.56
CA TYR A 352 -14.15 -1.08 16.71
C TYR A 352 -14.43 -0.70 15.25
N ILE A 353 -13.39 -0.23 14.56
CA ILE A 353 -13.41 0.07 13.14
C ILE A 353 -12.31 -0.76 12.49
N LEU A 354 -12.69 -1.63 11.55
CA LEU A 354 -11.76 -2.32 10.68
C LEU A 354 -11.51 -1.46 9.45
N THR A 355 -10.26 -1.10 9.17
CA THR A 355 -9.78 -0.60 7.88
C THR A 355 -9.11 -1.75 7.16
N ASN A 356 -9.76 -2.26 6.10
CA ASN A 356 -9.39 -3.52 5.47
C ASN A 356 -7.95 -3.51 4.93
N GLY A 357 -7.15 -4.50 5.35
CA GLY A 357 -5.75 -4.60 4.95
C GLY A 357 -4.84 -3.61 5.67
N PHE A 358 -5.31 -2.88 6.70
CA PHE A 358 -4.49 -1.88 7.39
C PHE A 358 -4.56 -2.02 8.92
N SER A 359 -5.73 -1.80 9.52
CA SER A 359 -5.85 -1.79 10.99
C SER A 359 -7.23 -2.14 11.52
N ILE A 360 -7.29 -2.54 12.80
CA ILE A 360 -8.50 -2.58 13.61
C ILE A 360 -8.29 -1.62 14.78
N ILE A 361 -9.07 -0.54 14.81
CA ILE A 361 -8.93 0.51 15.82
C ILE A 361 -10.15 0.65 16.69
N LYS A 362 -9.95 1.20 17.89
CA LYS A 362 -11.02 1.74 18.73
C LYS A 362 -10.54 3.01 19.39
N TYR A 363 -11.18 4.12 19.04
CA TYR A 363 -10.91 5.43 19.63
C TYR A 363 -11.24 5.42 21.13
N SER A 364 -10.44 6.16 21.90
CA SER A 364 -10.65 6.36 23.35
C SER A 364 -11.92 7.17 23.61
N ASN A 365 -12.24 8.07 22.68
CA ASN A 365 -13.42 8.93 22.70
C ASN A 365 -14.40 8.54 21.59
N SER A 366 -15.69 8.80 21.79
CA SER A 366 -16.69 8.60 20.74
C SER A 366 -16.41 9.55 19.57
N VAL A 367 -16.08 8.99 18.41
CA VAL A 367 -15.94 9.73 17.15
C VAL A 367 -17.28 9.69 16.41
N ASP A 368 -17.72 10.82 15.86
CA ASP A 368 -18.92 10.88 15.03
C ASP A 368 -18.73 9.93 13.82
N PRO A 369 -19.67 9.02 13.54
CA PRO A 369 -19.59 8.16 12.35
C PRO A 369 -19.40 8.93 11.04
N ASN A 370 -19.87 10.17 10.97
CA ASN A 370 -19.75 11.08 9.83
C ASN A 370 -18.52 12.01 9.90
N ASP A 371 -17.64 11.83 10.90
CA ASP A 371 -16.41 12.59 11.02
C ASP A 371 -15.55 12.38 9.78
N ARG A 372 -15.23 13.49 9.11
CA ARG A 372 -14.39 13.55 7.90
C ARG A 372 -12.95 13.96 8.21
N THR A 373 -12.66 14.26 9.48
CA THR A 373 -11.34 14.66 9.91
C THR A 373 -10.37 13.49 9.85
N MET A 374 -9.17 13.78 9.37
CA MET A 374 -8.06 12.85 9.38
C MET A 374 -7.24 13.09 10.63
N GLU A 375 -6.82 12.01 11.29
CA GLU A 375 -5.98 12.11 12.49
C GLU A 375 -4.57 12.55 12.10
N LEU A 376 -4.08 13.65 12.68
CA LEU A 376 -2.69 14.04 12.49
C LEU A 376 -1.80 13.14 13.35
N THR A 377 -1.23 12.11 12.75
CA THR A 377 -0.47 11.04 13.42
C THR A 377 1.03 11.15 13.22
N TRP A 378 1.45 11.80 12.13
CA TRP A 378 2.84 12.07 11.79
C TRP A 378 3.34 13.39 12.37
N GLU A 379 4.65 13.52 12.46
CA GLU A 379 5.32 14.77 12.82
C GLU A 379 5.68 15.59 11.58
N GLY A 380 5.56 16.91 11.69
CA GLY A 380 5.90 17.83 10.61
C GLY A 380 7.41 17.91 10.38
N GLN A 381 7.84 17.74 9.13
CA GLN A 381 9.24 17.85 8.71
C GLN A 381 9.52 19.20 8.05
N ASN A 382 10.78 19.64 8.02
CA ASN A 382 11.22 20.87 7.34
C ASN A 382 10.42 22.14 7.74
N GLY A 383 10.02 22.22 9.02
CA GLY A 383 9.23 23.33 9.54
C GLY A 383 7.73 23.25 9.20
N ALA A 384 7.25 22.11 8.70
CA ALA A 384 5.83 21.89 8.48
C ALA A 384 5.08 21.90 9.82
N VAL A 385 3.96 22.60 9.81
CA VAL A 385 3.02 22.71 10.93
C VAL A 385 1.66 22.18 10.51
N HIS A 386 0.69 22.15 11.42
CA HIS A 386 -0.66 21.67 11.14
C HIS A 386 -1.26 22.27 9.85
N GLU A 387 -1.15 23.59 9.67
CA GLU A 387 -1.66 24.32 8.51
C GLU A 387 -0.96 23.96 7.20
N SER A 388 0.28 23.45 7.27
CA SER A 388 1.03 23.02 6.09
C SER A 388 0.38 21.85 5.37
N TYR A 389 -0.47 21.07 6.05
CA TYR A 389 -1.12 19.88 5.48
C TYR A 389 -2.58 20.11 5.12
N LEU A 390 -3.21 21.19 5.58
CA LEU A 390 -4.66 21.41 5.44
C LEU A 390 -5.13 21.52 3.98
N HIS A 391 -4.27 21.94 3.06
CA HIS A 391 -4.62 22.11 1.66
C HIS A 391 -4.95 20.77 0.97
N GLU A 392 -4.25 19.69 1.35
CA GLU A 392 -4.41 18.37 0.74
C GLU A 392 -5.08 17.37 1.70
N MET A 393 -4.70 17.40 2.98
CA MET A 393 -5.15 16.44 3.99
C MET A 393 -6.26 16.98 4.90
N GLY A 394 -6.63 18.26 4.77
CA GLY A 394 -7.71 18.84 5.57
C GLY A 394 -9.09 18.20 5.33
N PRO A 395 -10.01 18.25 6.30
CA PRO A 395 -9.82 18.73 7.67
C PRO A 395 -9.04 17.72 8.53
N LEU A 396 -8.32 18.22 9.54
CA LEU A 396 -7.48 17.43 10.43
C LEU A 396 -7.99 17.48 11.89
N ARG A 397 -7.74 16.43 12.67
CA ARG A 397 -7.96 16.39 14.12
C ARG A 397 -6.70 15.93 14.85
N SER A 398 -6.64 16.22 16.15
CA SER A 398 -5.53 15.80 17.02
C SER A 398 -5.45 14.27 17.15
N LYS A 399 -4.22 13.79 17.35
CA LYS A 399 -3.93 12.39 17.65
C LYS A 399 -4.64 11.93 18.93
N ASP A 400 -5.26 10.76 18.85
CA ASP A 400 -5.82 10.04 19.98
C ASP A 400 -4.75 9.09 20.54
N TRP A 401 -4.03 9.56 21.55
CA TRP A 401 -2.95 8.83 22.20
C TRP A 401 -3.40 7.57 22.95
N GLU A 402 -4.69 7.48 23.28
CA GLU A 402 -5.28 6.36 24.01
C GLU A 402 -6.06 5.41 23.08
N LYS A 403 -5.99 5.62 21.76
CA LYS A 403 -6.58 4.75 20.74
C LYS A 403 -5.97 3.36 20.82
N ILE A 404 -6.82 2.33 20.90
CA ILE A 404 -6.39 0.95 20.68
C ILE A 404 -6.21 0.75 19.19
N SER A 405 -5.06 0.22 18.78
CA SER A 405 -4.75 -0.04 17.37
C SER A 405 -4.09 -1.41 17.20
N TYR A 406 -4.78 -2.30 16.50
CA TYR A 406 -4.19 -3.51 15.96
C TYR A 406 -3.77 -3.21 14.53
N LEU A 407 -2.47 -3.28 14.22
CA LEU A 407 -1.96 -3.06 12.87
C LEU A 407 -1.79 -4.39 12.14
N LEU A 408 -2.04 -4.41 10.83
CA LEU A 408 -1.76 -5.58 10.00
C LEU A 408 -0.26 -5.86 10.00
N GLU A 409 0.13 -7.08 10.37
CA GLU A 409 1.53 -7.53 10.38
C GLU A 409 1.77 -8.65 9.34
N GLU A 410 0.73 -9.45 9.07
CA GLU A 410 0.80 -10.52 8.08
C GLU A 410 -0.52 -10.70 7.34
N SER A 411 -0.43 -11.08 6.07
CA SER A 411 -1.59 -11.33 5.21
C SER A 411 -1.24 -12.35 4.14
N VAL A 412 -1.99 -13.45 4.04
CA VAL A 412 -1.70 -14.54 3.10
C VAL A 412 -2.96 -15.12 2.48
N HIS A 413 -2.86 -15.49 1.21
CA HIS A 413 -3.92 -16.18 0.49
C HIS A 413 -3.72 -17.70 0.55
N VAL A 414 -4.66 -18.45 1.13
CA VAL A 414 -4.62 -19.90 1.30
C VAL A 414 -5.91 -20.53 0.80
N GLY A 415 -5.82 -21.25 -0.32
CA GLY A 415 -6.99 -21.90 -0.92
C GLY A 415 -8.02 -20.88 -1.40
N ASN A 416 -9.19 -20.84 -0.74
CA ASN A 416 -10.26 -19.87 -1.02
C ASN A 416 -10.37 -18.78 0.06
N PHE A 417 -9.35 -18.68 0.92
CA PHE A 417 -9.36 -17.81 2.08
C PHE A 417 -8.21 -16.82 2.04
N VAL A 418 -8.43 -15.62 2.56
CA VAL A 418 -7.37 -14.69 2.90
C VAL A 418 -7.31 -14.56 4.41
N HIS A 419 -6.16 -14.88 5.00
CA HIS A 419 -5.90 -14.71 6.41
C HIS A 419 -5.15 -13.40 6.63
N GLN A 420 -5.59 -12.60 7.60
CA GLN A 420 -4.95 -11.36 8.00
C GLN A 420 -4.74 -11.36 9.50
N TRP A 421 -3.51 -11.13 9.96
CA TRP A 421 -3.17 -11.04 11.38
C TRP A 421 -2.88 -9.60 11.75
N TYR A 422 -3.75 -9.08 12.61
CA TYR A 422 -3.63 -7.75 13.18
C TYR A 422 -3.08 -7.88 14.60
N VAL A 423 -2.04 -7.12 14.94
CA VAL A 423 -1.38 -7.21 16.24
C VAL A 423 -1.49 -5.90 16.99
N TYR A 424 -1.99 -5.97 18.22
CA TYR A 424 -1.90 -4.90 19.20
C TYR A 424 -0.70 -5.14 20.10
N ARG A 425 0.30 -4.26 19.98
CA ARG A 425 1.55 -4.35 20.74
C ARG A 425 1.37 -3.81 22.14
N ASN A 426 1.66 -4.61 23.17
CA ASN A 426 1.61 -4.17 24.56
C ASN A 426 2.82 -4.69 25.37
N PRO A 427 3.81 -3.81 25.64
CA PRO A 427 5.06 -4.23 26.28
C PRO A 427 4.89 -4.70 27.74
N GLU A 428 3.83 -4.27 28.43
CA GLU A 428 3.59 -4.64 29.83
C GLU A 428 2.85 -5.97 29.94
N LYS A 429 1.74 -6.10 29.21
CA LYS A 429 0.83 -7.25 29.31
C LYS A 429 1.18 -8.38 28.34
N GLY A 430 1.83 -8.08 27.23
CA GLY A 430 2.03 -8.98 26.10
C GLY A 430 1.08 -8.63 24.95
N ASP A 431 1.47 -9.02 23.75
CA ASP A 431 0.79 -8.67 22.50
C ASP A 431 -0.53 -9.43 22.34
N GLU A 432 -1.49 -8.81 21.66
CA GLU A 432 -2.78 -9.40 21.32
C GLU A 432 -2.89 -9.57 19.80
N ILE A 433 -3.29 -10.75 19.35
CA ILE A 433 -3.48 -11.08 17.93
C ILE A 433 -4.98 -11.19 17.63
N PHE A 434 -5.40 -10.51 16.56
CA PHE A 434 -6.71 -10.68 15.94
C PHE A 434 -6.54 -11.16 14.50
N GLU A 435 -6.95 -12.39 14.24
CA GLU A 435 -6.91 -12.99 12.91
C GLU A 435 -8.29 -12.87 12.24
N LEU A 436 -8.32 -12.24 11.07
CA LEU A 436 -9.48 -12.24 10.19
C LEU A 436 -9.30 -13.27 9.08
N ILE A 437 -10.27 -14.17 8.95
CA ILE A 437 -10.31 -15.22 7.93
C ILE A 437 -11.39 -14.84 6.92
N TRP A 438 -10.98 -14.29 5.79
CA TRP A 438 -11.87 -13.84 4.72
C TRP A 438 -12.22 -14.97 3.77
N ARG A 439 -13.48 -15.00 3.32
CA ARG A 439 -13.94 -15.83 2.19
C ARG A 439 -14.99 -15.08 1.36
N THR A 440 -15.16 -15.47 0.11
CA THR A 440 -16.28 -14.99 -0.72
C THR A 440 -17.61 -15.59 -0.26
N GLY A 441 -18.67 -14.77 -0.26
CA GLY A 441 -20.03 -15.13 0.14
C GLY A 441 -20.96 -15.59 -0.96
#